data_AF-A0AAW6XFY5-F1
#
_entry.id   AF-A0AAW6XFY5-F1
#
_cell.length_a   1.000
_cell.length_b   1.000
_cell.length_c   1.000
_cell.angle_alpha   90.00
_cell.angle_beta   90.00
_cell.angle_gamma   90.00
#
_symmetry.space_group_name_H-M   'P 1'
#
loop_
_entity.id
_entity.type
_entity.pdbx_description
1 polymer ?
#
loop_
_entity_poly.entity_id
_entity_poly.type
_entity_poly.pdbx_seq_one_letter_code
_entity_poly.pdbx_strand_id
1 'polypeptide(L)'
;TEQERKLLHVLATAEKNDLQAQESERKQAVQKRIEGKKQRRERNHRLFLAAGLLIEAGLVDTKTGELCYKKDRILQALKELKYDLETSPNPDA
;
A
#
# COMPACT_ATOMS: atom_id res chain seq x y z
N THR A 1 56.83 8.43 -6.40
CA THR A 1 56.77 9.83 -6.90
C THR A 1 55.45 10.48 -6.52
N GLU A 2 55.32 11.80 -6.59
CA GLU A 2 54.06 12.52 -6.24
C GLU A 2 52.88 12.08 -7.12
N GLN A 3 53.15 11.68 -8.36
CA GLN A 3 52.17 11.13 -9.30
C GLN A 3 51.60 9.78 -8.84
N GLU A 4 52.42 8.88 -8.29
CA GLU A 4 51.94 7.60 -7.75
C GLU A 4 51.00 7.80 -6.55
N ARG A 5 51.27 8.79 -5.68
CA ARG A 5 50.37 9.12 -4.56
C ARG A 5 49.03 9.67 -5.04
N LYS A 6 49.04 10.52 -6.08
CA LYS A 6 47.82 11.03 -6.73
C LYS A 6 47.03 9.90 -7.39
N LEU A 7 47.71 9.00 -8.10
CA LEU A 7 47.07 7.84 -8.74
C LEU A 7 46.44 6.90 -7.70
N LEU A 8 47.17 6.57 -6.63
CA LEU A 8 46.65 5.75 -5.53
C LEU A 8 45.44 6.38 -4.84
N HIS A 9 45.46 7.69 -4.63
CA HIS A 9 44.32 8.40 -4.06
C HIS A 9 43.08 8.34 -4.96
N VAL A 10 43.25 8.53 -6.27
CA VAL A 10 42.15 8.41 -7.25
C VAL A 10 41.58 7.00 -7.25
N LEU A 11 42.43 5.97 -7.26
CA LEU A 11 42.01 4.57 -7.22
C LEU A 11 41.27 4.23 -5.92
N ALA A 12 41.79 4.65 -4.77
CA ALA A 12 41.13 4.45 -3.48
C ALA A 12 39.79 5.18 -3.39
N THR A 13 39.67 6.36 -4.02
CA THR A 13 38.41 7.11 -4.08
C THR A 13 37.40 6.41 -4.99
N ALA A 14 37.85 5.87 -6.14
CA ALA A 14 37.00 5.10 -7.04
C ALA A 14 36.47 3.82 -6.37
N GLU A 15 37.34 3.04 -5.72
CA GLU A 15 36.95 1.82 -5.01
C GLU A 15 35.97 2.11 -3.86
N LYS A 16 36.21 3.20 -3.11
CA LYS A 16 35.28 3.65 -2.07
C LYS A 16 33.90 4.03 -2.63
N ASN A 17 33.87 4.71 -3.78
CA ASN A 17 32.63 5.09 -4.44
C ASN A 17 31.86 3.87 -4.96
N ASP A 18 32.54 2.88 -5.52
CA ASP A 18 31.92 1.63 -5.99
C ASP A 18 31.33 0.81 -4.83
N LEU A 19 32.03 0.76 -3.69
CA LEU A 19 31.52 0.13 -2.47
C LEU A 19 30.28 0.86 -1.93
N GLN A 20 30.28 2.20 -1.94
CA GLN A 20 29.12 2.99 -1.54
C GLN A 20 27.93 2.81 -2.50
N ALA A 21 28.19 2.71 -3.80
CA ALA A 21 27.15 2.46 -4.80
C ALA A 21 26.47 1.10 -4.55
N GLN A 22 27.24 0.02 -4.40
CA GLN A 22 26.69 -1.31 -4.10
C GLN A 22 25.92 -1.35 -2.78
N GLU A 23 26.40 -0.67 -1.74
CA GLU A 23 25.70 -0.61 -0.45
C GLU A 23 24.38 0.18 -0.56
N SER A 24 24.37 1.25 -1.34
CA SER A 24 23.17 2.06 -1.59
C SER A 24 22.13 1.30 -2.40
N GLU A 25 22.54 0.52 -3.42
CA GLU A 25 21.64 -0.34 -4.20
C GLU A 25 21.01 -1.43 -3.33
N ARG A 26 21.80 -2.06 -2.45
CA ARG A 26 21.29 -3.03 -1.47
C ARG A 26 20.28 -2.40 -0.52
N LYS A 27 20.55 -1.20 0.00
CA LYS A 27 19.62 -0.46 0.87
C LYS A 27 18.33 -0.08 0.13
N GLN A 28 18.41 0.39 -1.11
CA GLN A 28 17.25 0.72 -1.93
C GLN A 28 16.39 -0.50 -2.26
N ALA A 29 17.00 -1.65 -2.55
CA ALA A 29 16.27 -2.89 -2.82
C ALA A 29 15.49 -3.38 -1.59
N VAL A 30 16.06 -3.24 -0.39
CA VAL A 30 15.35 -3.54 0.87
C VAL A 30 14.22 -2.54 1.11
N GLN A 31 14.48 -1.24 0.89
CA GLN A 31 13.48 -0.19 1.07
C GLN A 31 12.25 -0.39 0.18
N LYS A 32 12.44 -0.69 -1.12
CA LYS A 32 11.35 -0.99 -2.06
C LYS A 32 10.50 -2.19 -1.60
N ARG A 33 11.12 -3.21 -1.00
CA ARG A 33 10.40 -4.38 -0.45
C ARG A 33 9.57 -4.01 0.79
N ILE A 34 10.07 -3.12 1.65
CA ILE A 34 9.37 -2.64 2.84
C ILE A 34 8.18 -1.75 2.45
N GLU A 35 8.36 -0.85 1.49
CA GLU A 35 7.30 0.01 0.97
C GLU A 35 6.18 -0.80 0.30
N GLY A 36 6.52 -1.82 -0.48
CA GLY A 36 5.52 -2.74 -1.04
C GLY A 36 4.72 -3.48 0.04
N LYS A 37 5.34 -3.85 1.16
CA LYS A 37 4.63 -4.43 2.32
C LYS A 37 3.75 -3.40 3.03
N LYS A 38 4.22 -2.17 3.18
CA LYS A 38 3.47 -1.07 3.82
C LYS A 38 2.22 -0.71 3.03
N GLN A 39 2.33 -0.57 1.70
CA GLN A 39 1.19 -0.29 0.84
C GLN A 39 0.14 -1.40 0.88
N ARG A 40 0.56 -2.67 0.91
CA ARG A 40 -0.37 -3.81 1.05
C ARG A 40 -1.09 -3.81 2.40
N ARG A 41 -0.37 -3.49 3.49
CA ARG A 41 -0.98 -3.35 4.82
C ARG A 41 -2.00 -2.22 4.87
N GLU A 42 -1.65 -1.06 4.34
CA GLU A 42 -2.52 0.12 4.29
C GLU A 42 -3.79 -0.18 3.48
N ARG A 43 -3.63 -0.79 2.30
CA ARG A 43 -4.76 -1.21 1.46
C ARG A 43 -5.66 -2.21 2.19
N ASN A 44 -5.08 -3.23 2.81
CA ASN A 44 -5.86 -4.21 3.56
C ASN A 44 -6.56 -3.57 4.76
N HIS A 45 -5.92 -2.65 5.48
CA HIS A 45 -6.55 -1.92 6.58
C HIS A 45 -7.78 -1.14 6.11
N ARG A 46 -7.69 -0.42 4.99
CA ARG A 46 -8.86 0.27 4.39
C ARG A 46 -9.97 -0.69 3.97
N LEU A 47 -9.61 -1.85 3.42
CA LEU A 47 -10.60 -2.90 3.10
C LEU A 47 -11.28 -3.45 4.37
N PHE A 48 -10.53 -3.62 5.46
CA PHE A 48 -11.10 -4.03 6.74
C PHE A 48 -12.03 -2.98 7.33
N LEU A 49 -11.69 -1.69 7.23
CA LEU A 49 -12.59 -0.61 7.65
C LEU A 49 -13.90 -0.63 6.85
N ALA A 50 -13.83 -0.78 5.52
CA ALA A 50 -15.01 -0.90 4.68
C ALA A 50 -15.86 -2.15 5.02
N ALA A 51 -15.21 -3.28 5.34
CA ALA A 51 -15.92 -4.46 5.83
C ALA A 51 -16.57 -4.23 7.20
N GLY A 52 -15.93 -3.46 8.09
CA GLY A 52 -16.51 -3.03 9.37
C GLY A 52 -17.82 -2.26 9.20
N LEU A 53 -17.88 -1.37 8.21
CA LEU A 53 -19.12 -0.66 7.88
C LEU A 53 -20.24 -1.62 7.42
N LEU A 54 -19.91 -2.68 6.68
CA LEU A 54 -20.91 -3.69 6.28
C LEU A 54 -21.41 -4.51 7.49
N ILE A 55 -20.54 -4.74 8.46
CA ILE A 55 -20.90 -5.38 9.73
C ILE A 55 -21.83 -4.46 10.55
N GLU A 56 -21.49 -3.17 10.67
CA GLU A 56 -22.32 -2.17 11.37
C GLU A 56 -23.69 -1.97 10.70
N ALA A 57 -23.74 -2.00 9.36
CA ALA A 57 -24.98 -1.97 8.60
C ALA A 57 -25.82 -3.27 8.73
N GLY A 58 -25.33 -4.27 9.46
CA GLY A 58 -26.01 -5.56 9.68
C GLY A 58 -26.04 -6.47 8.45
N LEU A 59 -25.25 -6.17 7.41
CA LEU A 59 -25.16 -6.98 6.20
C LEU A 59 -24.28 -8.23 6.40
N VAL A 60 -23.39 -8.19 7.39
CA VAL A 60 -22.48 -9.26 7.77
C VAL A 60 -22.64 -9.55 9.25
N ASP A 61 -22.72 -10.82 9.64
CA ASP A 61 -22.77 -11.22 11.03
C ASP A 61 -21.40 -11.04 11.70
N THR A 62 -21.37 -10.26 12.78
CA THR A 62 -20.19 -10.03 13.63
C THR A 62 -19.54 -11.32 14.16
N LYS A 63 -20.32 -12.38 14.38
CA LYS A 63 -19.86 -13.61 15.04
C LYS A 63 -19.30 -14.62 14.04
N THR A 64 -19.95 -14.75 12.89
CA THR A 64 -19.60 -15.77 11.88
C THR A 64 -18.85 -15.18 10.68
N GLY A 65 -18.98 -13.88 10.42
CA GLY A 65 -18.43 -13.23 9.23
C GLY A 65 -19.21 -13.58 7.95
N GLU A 66 -20.34 -14.28 8.06
CA GLU A 66 -21.19 -14.63 6.94
C GLU A 66 -22.14 -13.49 6.59
N LEU A 67 -22.58 -13.47 5.32
CA LEU A 67 -23.59 -12.51 4.88
C LEU A 67 -24.94 -12.89 5.49
N CYS A 68 -25.57 -11.95 6.19
CA CYS A 68 -26.90 -12.14 6.79
C CYS A 68 -27.99 -12.39 5.73
N TYR A 69 -27.74 -12.00 4.49
CA TYR A 69 -28.66 -12.16 3.37
C TYR A 69 -27.97 -12.81 2.16
N LYS A 70 -28.78 -13.31 1.23
CA LYS A 70 -28.27 -13.81 -0.05
C LYS A 70 -27.41 -12.76 -0.73
N LYS A 71 -26.21 -13.18 -1.15
CA LYS A 71 -25.21 -12.35 -1.82
C LYS A 71 -25.81 -11.48 -2.94
N ASP A 72 -26.68 -12.05 -3.77
CA ASP A 72 -27.26 -11.35 -4.91
C ASP A 72 -28.19 -10.19 -4.49
N ARG A 73 -28.91 -10.37 -3.38
CA ARG A 73 -29.80 -9.32 -2.84
C ARG A 73 -28.99 -8.15 -2.29
N ILE A 74 -27.91 -8.45 -1.54
CA ILE A 74 -27.01 -7.42 -1.00
C ILE A 74 -26.34 -6.66 -2.15
N LEU A 75 -25.86 -7.39 -3.16
CA LEU A 75 -25.20 -6.77 -4.31
C LEU A 75 -26.15 -5.87 -5.11
N GLN A 76 -27.41 -6.30 -5.30
CA GLN A 76 -28.42 -5.50 -5.99
C GLN A 76 -28.72 -4.21 -5.20
N ALA A 77 -28.99 -4.32 -3.89
CA ALA A 77 -29.25 -3.18 -3.04
C ALA A 77 -28.07 -2.20 -2.97
N LEU A 78 -26.82 -2.70 -2.91
CA LEU A 78 -25.63 -1.85 -2.92
C LEU A 78 -25.44 -1.13 -4.26
N LYS A 79 -25.83 -1.73 -5.39
CA LYS A 79 -25.80 -1.07 -6.70
C LYS A 79 -26.82 0.05 -6.79
N GLU A 80 -28.02 -0.16 -6.27
CA GLU A 80 -29.06 0.87 -6.18
C GLU A 80 -28.60 2.02 -5.27
N LEU A 81 -28.07 1.72 -4.09
CA LEU A 81 -27.49 2.72 -3.19
C LEU A 81 -26.35 3.51 -3.85
N LYS A 82 -25.46 2.84 -4.60
CA LYS A 82 -24.40 3.51 -5.36
C LYS A 82 -24.98 4.50 -6.37
N TYR A 83 -26.00 4.09 -7.11
CA TYR A 83 -26.67 4.93 -8.09
C TYR A 83 -27.33 6.14 -7.41
N ASP A 84 -28.02 5.93 -6.30
CA ASP A 84 -28.65 7.01 -5.53
C ASP A 84 -27.61 7.99 -4.99
N LEU A 85 -26.48 7.50 -4.45
CA LEU A 85 -25.39 8.37 -3.97
C LEU A 85 -24.73 9.17 -5.09
N GLU A 86 -24.60 8.61 -6.30
CA GLU A 86 -24.02 9.31 -7.46
C GLU A 86 -24.98 10.33 -8.08
N THR A 87 -26.29 10.14 -7.90
CA THR A 87 -27.34 10.97 -8.53
C THR A 87 -28.02 11.94 -7.56
N SER A 88 -27.93 11.68 -6.25
CA SER A 88 -28.43 12.59 -5.23
C SER A 88 -27.58 13.85 -5.16
N PRO A 89 -28.20 15.04 -5.08
CA PRO A 89 -27.46 16.27 -4.83
C PRO A 89 -26.79 16.16 -3.46
N ASN A 90 -25.47 16.28 -3.44
CA ASN A 90 -24.67 16.10 -2.24
C ASN A 90 -25.15 17.10 -1.16
N PRO A 91 -25.64 16.65 0.01
CA PRO A 91 -26.12 17.55 1.06
C PRO A 91 -24.98 18.33 1.75
N ASP A 92 -23.73 17.93 1.52
CA ASP A 92 -22.52 18.50 2.11
C ASP A 92 -21.62 19.28 1.11
N ALA A 93 -22.12 19.59 -0.10
CA ALA A 93 -21.39 20.41 -1.09
C ALA A 93 -21.70 21.92 -0.97
#